data_AF-A0A2V8ID67-F1
#
_entry.id   AF-A0A2V8ID67-F1
#
_cell.length_a   1.000
_cell.length_b   1.000
_cell.length_c   1.000
_cell.angle_alpha   90.00
_cell.angle_beta   90.00
_cell.angle_gamma   90.00
#
_symmetry.space_group_name_H-M   'P 1'
#
loop_
_entity.id
_entity.type
_entity.pdbx_description
1 polymer ?
#
loop_
_entity_poly.entity_id
_entity_poly.type
_entity_poly.pdbx_seq_one_letter_code
_entity_poly.pdbx_strand_id
1 'polypeptide(L)'
;MILASGLLLAAANKDCSFLKDPGQFTSDVERSRKDRSDLTGKVAMYVSSALLGDQHQPTVRTLAAAAIPRKNFIDDAVFGRMATAGIQSAPLASDVEFLRRVTLDLTGRIPSGADVVRFVNDPNPSKRDLKVDALIGLPEFVDKWTMFLGDLYKNNASNNNVNRDVNGRDTFYLYLKDAVSTNKPYDQLARELISATGDSFAQGQVNWPVGNTIAMGPVQDTYDGHAVNLASMFLGINVA
;
A
#
# COMPACT_ATOMS: atom_id res chain seq x y z
N MET A 1 7.95 -49.60 -1.78
CA MET A 1 7.15 -50.10 -2.93
C MET A 1 5.71 -49.97 -2.48
N ILE A 2 4.92 -48.98 -2.92
CA ILE A 2 4.43 -48.64 -4.27
C ILE A 2 4.43 -47.09 -4.36
N LEU A 3 5.33 -46.47 -5.12
CA LEU A 3 5.14 -45.92 -6.48
C LEU A 3 4.06 -44.82 -6.62
N ALA A 4 4.58 -43.58 -6.70
CA ALA A 4 4.24 -42.48 -7.62
C ALA A 4 2.80 -41.92 -7.68
N SER A 5 2.67 -40.68 -7.22
CA SER A 5 2.00 -39.62 -7.99
C SER A 5 2.70 -38.30 -7.70
N GLY A 6 3.65 -37.99 -8.58
CA GLY A 6 4.29 -36.69 -8.65
C GLY A 6 3.43 -35.69 -9.42
N LEU A 7 3.95 -34.46 -9.46
CA LEU A 7 3.49 -33.32 -10.23
C LEU A 7 2.21 -32.61 -9.73
N LEU A 8 2.42 -31.59 -8.91
CA LEU A 8 1.81 -30.26 -9.08
C LEU A 8 2.72 -29.19 -8.47
N LEU A 9 4.00 -29.24 -8.85
CA LEU A 9 4.89 -28.07 -8.84
C LEU A 9 5.26 -27.82 -10.31
N ALA A 10 4.42 -27.05 -11.01
CA ALA A 10 4.74 -26.59 -12.35
C ALA A 10 4.14 -25.20 -12.59
N ALA A 11 5.06 -24.26 -12.86
CA ALA A 11 4.86 -22.98 -13.52
C ALA A 11 3.92 -21.96 -12.84
N ALA A 12 4.51 -21.10 -12.00
CA ALA A 12 4.10 -19.70 -11.98
C ALA A 12 4.36 -19.13 -13.40
N ASN A 13 3.33 -19.12 -14.25
CA ASN A 13 3.39 -18.54 -15.58
C ASN A 13 3.81 -17.07 -15.46
N LYS A 14 4.85 -16.67 -16.21
CA LYS A 14 5.29 -15.27 -16.38
C LYS A 14 4.32 -14.44 -17.24
N ASP A 15 3.05 -14.82 -17.29
CA ASP A 15 2.01 -14.11 -18.02
C ASP A 15 1.43 -13.02 -17.12
N CYS A 16 2.22 -11.96 -16.93
CA CYS A 16 1.72 -10.72 -16.33
C CYS A 16 0.81 -9.99 -17.33
N SER A 17 -0.34 -10.58 -17.66
CA SER A 17 -1.37 -10.00 -18.55
C SER A 17 -1.79 -8.60 -18.08
N PHE A 18 -1.89 -8.42 -16.76
CA PHE A 18 -2.14 -7.12 -16.14
C PHE A 18 -1.07 -6.06 -16.46
N LEU A 19 0.22 -6.43 -16.58
CA LEU A 19 1.27 -5.47 -16.94
C LEU A 19 1.24 -5.09 -18.43
N LYS A 20 0.74 -5.99 -19.30
CA LYS A 20 0.62 -5.75 -20.74
C LYS A 20 -0.54 -4.82 -21.06
N ASP A 21 -1.70 -5.03 -20.46
CA ASP A 21 -2.86 -4.14 -20.59
C ASP A 21 -3.63 -4.04 -19.26
N PRO A 22 -3.25 -3.10 -18.37
CA PRO A 22 -3.99 -2.86 -17.14
C PRO A 22 -5.41 -2.35 -17.38
N GLY A 23 -5.68 -1.73 -18.54
CA GLY A 23 -6.98 -1.15 -18.88
C GLY A 23 -8.03 -2.20 -19.21
N GLN A 24 -7.62 -3.41 -19.59
CA GLN A 24 -8.52 -4.55 -19.74
C GLN A 24 -9.22 -4.92 -18.41
N PHE A 25 -8.59 -4.62 -17.27
CA PHE A 25 -9.07 -4.99 -15.95
C PHE A 25 -9.80 -3.85 -15.21
N THR A 26 -9.96 -2.68 -15.85
CA THR A 26 -10.71 -1.56 -15.28
C THR A 26 -12.17 -1.60 -15.70
N SER A 27 -13.10 -1.38 -14.75
CA SER A 27 -14.53 -1.25 -15.06
C SER A 27 -14.81 -0.01 -15.93
N ASP A 28 -15.96 0.02 -16.59
CA ASP A 28 -16.38 1.19 -17.38
C ASP A 28 -16.56 2.44 -16.51
N VAL A 29 -16.96 2.26 -15.25
CA VAL A 29 -17.06 3.32 -14.25
C VAL A 29 -15.68 3.89 -13.95
N GLU A 30 -14.67 3.04 -13.72
CA GLU A 30 -13.30 3.47 -13.46
C GLU A 30 -12.67 4.17 -14.68
N ARG A 31 -12.93 3.70 -15.90
CA ARG A 31 -12.54 4.41 -17.13
C ARG A 31 -13.18 5.78 -17.22
N SER A 32 -14.49 5.88 -16.99
CA SER A 32 -15.20 7.17 -17.02
C SER A 32 -14.72 8.13 -15.93
N ARG A 33 -14.43 7.63 -14.72
CA ARG A 33 -13.83 8.43 -13.63
C ARG A 33 -12.46 8.97 -14.03
N LYS A 34 -11.63 8.14 -14.66
CA LYS A 34 -10.33 8.56 -15.18
C LYS A 34 -10.48 9.63 -16.26
N ASP A 35 -11.35 9.44 -17.24
CA ASP A 35 -11.59 10.43 -18.30
C ASP A 35 -12.06 11.77 -17.72
N ARG A 36 -12.95 11.73 -16.72
CA ARG A 36 -13.40 12.92 -15.99
C ARG A 36 -12.27 13.56 -15.21
N SER A 37 -11.46 12.79 -14.50
CA SER A 37 -10.29 13.27 -13.77
C SER A 37 -9.28 13.94 -14.71
N ASP A 38 -9.01 13.34 -15.86
CA ASP A 38 -8.11 13.87 -16.88
C ASP A 38 -8.68 15.18 -17.47
N LEU A 39 -10.00 15.25 -17.68
CA LEU A 39 -10.68 16.48 -18.10
C LEU A 39 -10.61 17.56 -17.02
N THR A 40 -10.86 17.21 -15.75
CA THR A 40 -10.74 18.13 -14.62
C THR A 40 -9.31 18.65 -14.49
N GLY A 41 -8.29 17.79 -14.66
CA GLY A 41 -6.89 18.21 -14.68
C GLY A 41 -6.59 19.21 -15.80
N LYS A 42 -7.08 18.95 -17.03
CA LYS A 42 -6.94 19.87 -18.17
C LYS A 42 -7.62 21.20 -17.92
N VAL A 43 -8.85 21.19 -17.39
CA VAL A 43 -9.60 22.41 -17.06
C VAL A 43 -8.91 23.16 -15.92
N ALA A 44 -8.43 22.48 -14.88
CA ALA A 44 -7.70 23.11 -13.78
C ALA A 44 -6.40 23.78 -14.26
N MET A 45 -5.65 23.14 -15.17
CA MET A 45 -4.48 23.77 -15.79
C MET A 45 -4.87 24.98 -16.65
N TYR A 46 -5.93 24.86 -17.46
CA TYR A 46 -6.41 25.97 -18.29
C TYR A 46 -6.88 27.15 -17.43
N VAL A 47 -7.73 26.89 -16.43
CA VAL A 47 -8.26 27.89 -15.49
C VAL A 47 -7.12 28.53 -14.69
N SER A 48 -6.14 27.74 -14.22
CA SER A 48 -4.96 28.27 -13.55
C SER A 48 -4.13 29.16 -14.48
N SER A 49 -4.00 28.84 -15.77
CA SER A 49 -3.27 29.65 -16.73
C SER A 49 -4.03 30.89 -17.21
N ALA A 50 -5.36 30.84 -17.21
CA ALA A 50 -6.24 31.86 -17.79
C ALA A 50 -6.78 32.87 -16.76
N LEU A 51 -7.05 32.46 -15.52
CA LEU A 51 -7.63 33.32 -14.48
C LEU A 51 -6.58 33.85 -13.49
N LEU A 52 -5.54 33.07 -13.22
CA LEU A 52 -4.45 33.46 -12.33
C LEU A 52 -3.28 33.91 -13.21
N GLY A 53 -3.31 35.18 -13.64
CA GLY A 53 -2.10 35.81 -14.17
C GLY A 53 -0.90 35.55 -13.25
N ASP A 54 0.28 35.47 -13.85
CA ASP A 54 1.61 34.99 -13.39
C ASP A 54 2.15 35.45 -12.01
N GLN A 55 1.34 35.56 -10.96
CA GLN A 55 1.73 36.29 -9.74
C GLN A 55 1.73 35.49 -8.44
N HIS A 56 1.38 34.20 -8.45
CA HIS A 56 1.67 33.34 -7.30
C HIS A 56 1.62 31.85 -7.63
N GLN A 57 2.42 31.39 -8.60
CA GLN A 57 2.78 29.96 -8.56
C GLN A 57 3.72 29.78 -7.36
N PRO A 58 3.37 28.96 -6.34
CA PRO A 58 4.38 28.54 -5.39
C PRO A 58 5.52 27.95 -6.21
N THR A 59 6.72 28.52 -6.07
CA THR A 59 7.94 28.12 -6.79
C THR A 59 8.43 26.77 -6.29
N VAL A 60 7.55 25.77 -6.26
CA VAL A 60 7.91 24.39 -6.02
C VAL A 60 8.74 24.00 -7.22
N ARG A 61 10.06 23.98 -7.04
CA ARG A 61 11.01 23.58 -8.07
C ARG A 61 10.71 22.14 -8.46
N THR A 62 10.02 21.94 -9.57
CA THR A 62 9.74 20.62 -10.09
C THR A 62 10.83 20.18 -11.05
N LEU A 63 10.99 18.87 -11.20
CA LEU A 63 11.93 18.23 -12.12
C LEU A 63 11.16 17.34 -13.08
N ALA A 64 11.63 17.23 -14.31
CA ALA A 64 11.11 16.24 -15.24
C ALA A 64 11.26 14.83 -14.64
N ALA A 65 10.20 14.04 -14.65
CA ALA A 65 10.22 12.67 -14.12
C ALA A 65 11.31 11.78 -14.77
N ALA A 66 11.67 12.06 -16.02
CA ALA A 66 12.76 11.39 -16.73
C ALA A 66 14.16 11.73 -16.20
N ALA A 67 14.33 12.87 -15.52
CA ALA A 67 15.61 13.32 -14.97
C ALA A 67 15.93 12.75 -13.57
N ILE A 68 14.96 12.08 -12.93
CA ILE A 68 15.15 11.47 -11.62
C ILE A 68 15.93 10.15 -11.75
N PRO A 69 17.04 9.95 -11.02
CA PRO A 69 17.78 8.69 -11.01
C PRO A 69 16.89 7.52 -10.58
N ARG A 70 16.99 6.40 -11.30
CA ARG A 70 16.26 5.16 -10.99
C ARG A 70 17.15 4.24 -10.16
N LYS A 71 16.69 3.83 -8.98
CA LYS A 71 17.39 2.84 -8.14
C LYS A 71 16.81 1.43 -8.29
N ASN A 72 15.50 1.30 -8.55
CA ASN A 72 14.83 0.00 -8.63
C ASN A 72 13.66 0.00 -9.63
N PHE A 73 13.07 -1.17 -9.83
CA PHE A 73 11.94 -1.36 -10.75
C PHE A 73 10.67 -0.57 -10.34
N ILE A 74 10.53 -0.21 -9.07
CA ILE A 74 9.41 0.61 -8.58
C ILE A 74 9.59 2.04 -9.07
N ASP A 75 10.81 2.59 -9.02
CA ASP A 75 11.12 3.90 -9.58
C ASP A 75 10.84 3.93 -11.08
N ASP A 76 11.18 2.86 -11.80
CA ASP A 76 10.88 2.71 -13.23
C ASP A 76 9.37 2.81 -13.49
N ALA A 77 8.57 2.07 -12.73
CA ALA A 77 7.12 2.07 -12.85
C ALA A 77 6.50 3.43 -12.50
N VAL A 78 6.92 4.04 -11.37
CA VAL A 78 6.35 5.30 -10.86
C VAL A 78 6.71 6.46 -11.78
N PHE A 79 7.99 6.78 -11.94
CA PHE A 79 8.35 7.96 -12.73
C PHE A 79 8.22 7.69 -14.23
N GLY A 80 8.16 6.43 -14.67
CA GLY A 80 7.78 6.07 -16.04
C GLY A 80 6.34 6.50 -16.35
N ARG A 81 5.38 6.14 -15.47
CA ARG A 81 4.00 6.62 -15.60
C ARG A 81 3.88 8.13 -15.49
N MET A 82 4.62 8.75 -14.57
CA MET A 82 4.62 10.22 -14.45
C MET A 82 5.10 10.90 -15.73
N ALA A 83 6.15 10.38 -16.37
CA ALA A 83 6.66 10.91 -17.62
C ALA A 83 5.63 10.81 -18.75
N THR A 84 4.98 9.65 -18.92
CA THR A 84 3.91 9.47 -19.91
C THR A 84 2.71 10.38 -19.65
N ALA A 85 2.40 10.64 -18.39
CA ALA A 85 1.31 11.54 -17.98
C ALA A 85 1.68 13.03 -18.00
N GLY A 86 2.93 13.40 -18.34
CA GLY A 86 3.40 14.79 -18.30
C GLY A 86 3.51 15.39 -16.89
N ILE A 87 3.47 14.55 -15.85
CA ILE A 87 3.52 14.98 -14.45
C ILE A 87 4.98 15.22 -14.05
N GLN A 88 5.26 16.42 -13.54
CA GLN A 88 6.58 16.77 -13.02
C GLN A 88 6.78 16.22 -11.60
N SER A 89 7.99 15.78 -11.29
CA SER A 89 8.37 15.27 -9.96
C SER A 89 8.79 16.41 -9.02
N ALA A 90 8.61 16.18 -7.72
CA ALA A 90 9.30 16.96 -6.70
C ALA A 90 10.83 16.71 -6.76
N PRO A 91 11.65 17.67 -6.28
CA PRO A 91 13.09 17.48 -6.20
C PRO A 91 13.42 16.52 -5.05
N LEU A 92 14.66 16.01 -5.04
CA LEU A 92 15.11 15.13 -3.97
C LEU A 92 15.07 15.86 -2.62
N ALA A 93 14.45 15.22 -1.62
CA ALA A 93 14.34 15.79 -0.28
C ALA A 93 15.71 16.02 0.36
N SER A 94 15.85 17.12 1.12
CA SER A 94 17.03 17.38 1.94
C SER A 94 17.24 16.28 3.00
N ASP A 95 18.44 16.17 3.58
CA ASP A 95 18.73 15.14 4.59
C ASP A 95 17.84 15.27 5.84
N VAL A 96 17.51 16.51 6.25
CA VAL A 96 16.64 16.78 7.40
C VAL A 96 15.20 16.34 7.10
N GLU A 97 14.68 16.69 5.93
CA GLU A 97 13.33 16.29 5.51
C GLU A 97 13.23 14.78 5.34
N PHE A 98 14.24 14.17 4.71
CA PHE A 98 14.33 12.73 4.52
C PHE A 98 14.26 12.01 5.87
N LEU A 99 15.12 12.39 6.83
CA LEU A 99 15.18 11.74 8.13
C LEU A 99 13.85 11.85 8.89
N ARG A 100 13.23 13.03 8.87
CA ARG A 100 11.92 13.23 9.53
C ARG A 100 10.84 12.35 8.89
N ARG A 101 10.74 12.34 7.56
CA ARG A 101 9.72 11.55 6.84
C ARG A 101 9.91 10.07 7.08
N VAL A 102 11.11 9.54 6.83
CA VAL A 102 11.37 8.10 6.95
C VAL A 102 11.18 7.58 8.38
N THR A 103 11.53 8.37 9.40
CA THR A 103 11.32 7.95 10.80
C THR A 103 9.82 7.93 11.14
N LEU A 104 9.06 8.94 10.71
CA LEU A 104 7.60 8.97 10.91
C LEU A 104 6.88 7.86 10.15
N ASP A 105 7.27 7.63 8.90
CA ASP A 105 6.62 6.64 8.04
C ASP A 105 6.89 5.22 8.53
N LEU A 106 8.15 4.91 8.85
CA LEU A 106 8.56 3.57 9.24
C LEU A 106 8.25 3.24 10.71
N THR A 107 8.39 4.20 11.62
CA THR A 107 8.28 3.94 13.07
C THR A 107 7.20 4.76 13.78
N GLY A 108 6.59 5.74 13.11
CA GLY A 108 5.62 6.64 13.74
C GLY A 108 6.22 7.63 14.73
N ARG A 109 7.56 7.74 14.82
CA ARG A 109 8.25 8.57 15.81
C ARG A 109 9.03 9.71 15.17
N ILE A 110 9.22 10.77 15.94
CA ILE A 110 10.05 11.91 15.55
C ILE A 110 11.51 11.59 15.95
N PRO A 111 12.51 11.81 15.08
CA PRO A 111 13.91 11.58 15.41
C PRO A 111 14.38 12.51 16.53
N SER A 112 15.32 12.06 17.37
CA SER A 112 15.90 12.91 18.41
C SER A 112 16.80 13.99 17.79
N GLY A 113 16.98 15.12 18.49
CA GLY A 113 17.88 16.18 18.01
C GLY A 113 19.31 15.69 17.78
N ALA A 114 19.80 14.79 18.64
CA ALA A 114 21.12 14.17 18.49
C ALA A 114 21.20 13.27 17.24
N ASP A 115 20.14 12.54 16.91
CA ASP A 115 20.08 11.74 15.67
C ASP A 115 20.11 12.60 14.42
N VAL A 116 19.39 13.73 14.43
CA VAL A 116 19.38 14.66 13.31
C VAL A 116 20.77 15.22 13.06
N VAL A 117 21.44 15.71 14.11
CA VAL A 117 22.81 16.25 14.00
C VAL A 117 23.78 15.18 13.50
N ARG A 118 23.71 13.95 14.03
CA ARG A 118 24.57 12.84 13.58
C ARG A 118 24.34 12.51 12.11
N PHE A 119 23.08 12.40 11.68
CA PHE A 119 22.73 12.02 10.32
C PHE A 119 23.09 13.09 9.27
N VAL A 120 22.86 14.36 9.60
CA VAL A 120 23.19 15.48 8.69
C VAL A 120 24.71 15.59 8.50
N ASN A 121 25.48 15.43 9.58
CA ASN A 121 26.93 15.53 9.54
C ASN A 121 27.64 14.25 9.06
N ASP A 122 26.92 13.14 8.86
CA ASP A 122 27.49 11.91 8.32
C ASP A 122 27.83 12.10 6.82
N PRO A 123 29.12 11.97 6.42
CA PRO A 123 29.54 12.10 5.02
C PRO A 123 29.32 10.82 4.20
N ASN A 124 28.86 9.73 4.81
CA ASN A 124 28.68 8.46 4.11
C ASN A 124 27.62 8.58 3.00
N PRO A 125 27.96 8.31 1.73
CA PRO A 125 27.01 8.38 0.61
C PRO A 125 25.84 7.39 0.74
N SER A 126 26.02 6.30 1.49
CA SER A 126 25.01 5.27 1.75
C SER A 126 24.22 5.49 3.05
N LYS A 127 24.40 6.62 3.75
CA LYS A 127 23.75 6.87 5.05
C LYS A 127 22.23 6.75 5.03
N ARG A 128 21.58 7.10 3.91
CA ARG A 128 20.12 7.01 3.75
C ARG A 128 19.65 5.56 3.75
N ASP A 129 20.33 4.71 2.98
CA ASP A 129 19.99 3.30 2.84
C ASP A 129 20.24 2.58 4.19
N LEU A 130 21.39 2.82 4.82
CA LEU A 130 21.71 2.30 6.16
C LEU A 130 20.71 2.74 7.24
N LYS A 131 20.22 3.99 7.15
CA LYS A 131 19.22 4.49 8.11
C LYS A 131 17.87 3.80 7.92
N VAL A 132 17.46 3.51 6.68
CA VAL A 132 16.25 2.75 6.39
C VAL A 132 16.36 1.34 6.94
N ASP A 133 17.47 0.63 6.68
CA ASP A 133 17.71 -0.72 7.18
C ASP A 133 17.66 -0.77 8.72
N ALA A 134 18.31 0.21 9.37
CA ALA A 134 18.27 0.32 10.82
C ALA A 134 16.86 0.53 11.36
N LEU A 135 16.03 1.37 10.71
CA LEU A 135 14.66 1.64 11.14
C LEU A 135 13.73 0.44 10.94
N ILE A 136 13.90 -0.33 9.86
CA ILE A 136 13.09 -1.55 9.60
C ILE A 136 13.36 -2.63 10.65
N GLY A 137 14.59 -2.70 11.18
CA GLY A 137 14.97 -3.65 12.22
C GLY A 137 14.49 -3.30 13.63
N LEU A 138 13.81 -2.17 13.83
CA LEU A 138 13.36 -1.72 15.14
C LEU A 138 12.00 -2.33 15.54
N PRO A 139 11.75 -2.61 16.83
CA PRO A 139 10.43 -3.07 17.29
C PRO A 139 9.32 -2.05 17.00
N GLU A 140 9.65 -0.75 16.98
CA GLU A 140 8.72 0.32 16.62
C GLU A 140 8.19 0.21 15.19
N PHE A 141 8.99 -0.35 14.26
CA PHE A 141 8.53 -0.63 12.90
C PHE A 141 7.41 -1.67 12.92
N VAL A 142 7.60 -2.74 13.69
CA VAL A 142 6.59 -3.80 13.85
C VAL A 142 5.29 -3.20 14.39
N ASP A 143 5.34 -2.39 15.44
CA ASP A 143 4.14 -1.78 16.01
C ASP A 143 3.44 -0.84 15.02
N LYS A 144 4.19 0.02 14.32
CA LYS A 144 3.64 0.98 13.35
C LYS A 144 2.98 0.28 12.17
N TRP A 145 3.61 -0.76 11.63
CA TRP A 145 3.10 -1.50 10.47
C TRP A 145 1.99 -2.46 10.84
N THR A 146 2.00 -3.03 12.04
CA THR A 146 0.86 -3.78 12.58
C THR A 146 -0.38 -2.90 12.64
N MET A 147 -0.24 -1.65 13.11
CA MET A 147 -1.37 -0.71 13.14
C MET A 147 -1.82 -0.30 11.76
N PHE A 148 -0.89 0.00 10.84
CA PHE A 148 -1.23 0.30 9.46
C PHE A 148 -2.02 -0.83 8.78
N LEU A 149 -1.58 -2.09 8.92
CA LEU A 149 -2.30 -3.24 8.38
C LEU A 149 -3.62 -3.47 9.12
N GLY A 150 -3.66 -3.22 10.42
CA GLY A 150 -4.89 -3.25 11.22
C GLY A 150 -5.93 -2.28 10.67
N ASP A 151 -5.54 -1.05 10.35
CA ASP A 151 -6.43 -0.04 9.75
C ASP A 151 -6.87 -0.45 8.33
N LEU A 152 -5.93 -0.90 7.50
CA LEU A 152 -6.19 -1.37 6.14
C LEU A 152 -7.21 -2.51 6.10
N TYR A 153 -7.06 -3.48 7.02
CA TYR A 153 -7.92 -4.65 7.14
C TYR A 153 -9.09 -4.45 8.12
N LYS A 154 -9.32 -3.20 8.55
CA LYS A 154 -10.44 -2.81 9.40
C LYS A 154 -10.53 -3.64 10.68
N ASN A 155 -9.41 -3.87 11.36
CA ASN A 155 -9.34 -4.61 12.63
C ASN A 155 -10.05 -3.82 13.75
N ASN A 156 -11.33 -4.10 13.95
CA ASN A 156 -12.17 -3.51 14.99
C ASN A 156 -12.94 -4.60 15.75
N ALA A 157 -13.32 -4.32 17.00
CA ALA A 157 -14.11 -5.25 17.80
C ALA A 157 -15.57 -5.32 17.31
N SER A 158 -16.17 -4.17 17.01
CA SER A 158 -17.54 -4.10 16.51
C SER A 158 -17.73 -2.91 15.56
N ASN A 159 -18.61 -3.06 14.59
CA ASN A 159 -19.16 -1.99 13.76
C ASN A 159 -20.63 -2.30 13.42
N ASN A 160 -21.30 -1.47 12.62
CA ASN A 160 -22.73 -1.60 12.32
C ASN A 160 -23.13 -2.94 11.70
N ASN A 161 -22.21 -3.63 11.03
CA ASN A 161 -22.50 -4.81 10.22
C ASN A 161 -21.76 -6.07 10.69
N VAL A 162 -20.78 -5.93 11.60
CA VAL A 162 -19.93 -7.03 12.08
C VAL A 162 -19.64 -6.88 13.56
N ASN A 163 -19.74 -7.99 14.30
CA ASN A 163 -19.19 -8.12 15.64
C ASN A 163 -18.11 -9.21 15.66
N ARG A 164 -16.84 -8.81 15.89
CA ARG A 164 -15.69 -9.71 16.11
C ARG A 164 -15.38 -9.93 17.59
N ASP A 165 -16.05 -9.17 18.46
CA ASP A 165 -15.72 -9.01 19.87
C ASP A 165 -14.27 -8.56 20.12
N VAL A 166 -13.96 -8.26 21.37
CA VAL A 166 -12.60 -7.84 21.78
C VAL A 166 -11.58 -8.95 21.52
N ASN A 167 -11.97 -10.20 21.77
CA ASN A 167 -11.08 -11.35 21.61
C ASN A 167 -10.69 -11.56 20.13
N GLY A 168 -11.66 -11.54 19.19
CA GLY A 168 -11.35 -11.69 17.77
C GLY A 168 -10.47 -10.57 17.23
N ARG A 169 -10.71 -9.32 17.64
CA ARG A 169 -9.83 -8.18 17.33
C ARG A 169 -8.39 -8.40 17.81
N ASP A 170 -8.23 -8.90 19.03
CA ASP A 170 -6.90 -9.10 19.63
C ASP A 170 -6.16 -10.25 18.97
N THR A 171 -6.84 -11.37 18.72
CA THR A 171 -6.27 -12.50 17.96
C THR A 171 -5.86 -12.05 16.55
N PHE A 172 -6.64 -11.19 15.90
CA PHE A 172 -6.27 -10.65 14.58
C PHE A 172 -5.07 -9.71 14.66
N TYR A 173 -5.04 -8.81 15.66
CA TYR A 173 -3.91 -7.92 15.90
C TYR A 173 -2.61 -8.71 16.10
N LEU A 174 -2.64 -9.76 16.93
CA LEU A 174 -1.49 -10.61 17.20
C LEU A 174 -1.00 -11.34 15.94
N TYR A 175 -1.92 -11.85 15.11
CA TYR A 175 -1.57 -12.44 13.82
C TYR A 175 -0.87 -11.45 12.88
N LEU A 176 -1.38 -10.21 12.77
CA LEU A 176 -0.75 -9.18 11.95
C LEU A 176 0.62 -8.79 12.51
N LYS A 177 0.73 -8.69 13.84
CA LYS A 177 2.00 -8.40 14.51
C LYS A 177 3.04 -9.47 14.24
N ASP A 178 2.65 -10.74 14.35
CA ASP A 178 3.49 -11.89 14.00
C ASP A 178 3.96 -11.80 12.54
N ALA A 179 3.01 -11.64 11.61
CA ALA A 179 3.32 -11.54 10.18
C ALA A 179 4.32 -10.42 9.84
N VAL A 180 4.20 -9.25 10.46
CA VAL A 180 5.17 -8.16 10.28
C VAL A 180 6.51 -8.51 10.94
N SER A 181 6.50 -9.04 12.16
CA SER A 181 7.71 -9.37 12.91
C SER A 181 8.57 -10.46 12.25
N THR A 182 7.94 -11.41 11.57
CA THR A 182 8.63 -12.49 10.86
C THR A 182 8.95 -12.13 9.41
N ASN A 183 8.69 -10.88 8.99
CA ASN A 183 8.80 -10.44 7.60
C ASN A 183 8.09 -11.39 6.62
N LYS A 184 6.84 -11.75 6.96
CA LYS A 184 6.03 -12.67 6.14
C LYS A 184 5.83 -12.08 4.73
N PRO A 185 6.09 -12.85 3.66
CA PRO A 185 5.82 -12.40 2.30
C PRO A 185 4.36 -11.96 2.13
N TYR A 186 4.15 -10.83 1.46
CA TYR A 186 2.82 -10.26 1.30
C TYR A 186 1.84 -11.18 0.57
N ASP A 187 2.32 -11.96 -0.41
CA ASP A 187 1.52 -12.94 -1.12
C ASP A 187 1.05 -14.09 -0.20
N GLN A 188 1.88 -14.51 0.76
CA GLN A 188 1.50 -15.47 1.78
C GLN A 188 0.47 -14.88 2.75
N LEU A 189 0.70 -13.66 3.24
CA LEU A 189 -0.25 -12.94 4.10
C LEU A 189 -1.62 -12.82 3.42
N ALA A 190 -1.65 -12.36 2.17
CA ALA A 190 -2.88 -12.21 1.40
C ALA A 190 -3.60 -13.54 1.20
N ARG A 191 -2.87 -14.60 0.82
CA ARG A 191 -3.43 -15.94 0.66
C ARG A 191 -4.04 -16.45 1.95
N GLU A 192 -3.32 -16.36 3.06
CA GLU A 192 -3.78 -16.81 4.39
C GLU A 192 -5.06 -16.07 4.82
N LEU A 193 -5.15 -14.75 4.59
CA LEU A 193 -6.34 -13.96 4.91
C LEU A 193 -7.54 -14.31 4.02
N ILE A 194 -7.32 -14.43 2.71
CA ILE A 194 -8.40 -14.67 1.73
C ILE A 194 -8.97 -16.09 1.87
N SER A 195 -8.12 -17.10 2.13
CA SER A 195 -8.56 -18.49 2.26
C SER A 195 -8.84 -18.92 3.70
N ALA A 196 -8.88 -17.99 4.65
CA ALA A 196 -9.04 -18.30 6.06
C ALA A 196 -10.40 -18.94 6.35
N THR A 197 -10.39 -20.05 7.09
CA THR A 197 -11.58 -20.71 7.65
C THR A 197 -11.25 -21.26 9.03
N GLY A 198 -12.21 -21.30 9.95
CA GLY A 198 -12.04 -21.84 11.29
C GLY A 198 -12.61 -20.95 12.38
N ASP A 199 -12.04 -21.05 13.60
CA ASP A 199 -12.47 -20.29 14.77
C ASP A 199 -11.74 -18.94 14.83
N SER A 200 -12.49 -17.84 14.72
CA SER A 200 -11.96 -16.47 14.75
C SER A 200 -11.32 -16.07 16.08
N PHE A 201 -11.64 -16.75 17.18
CA PHE A 201 -11.02 -16.46 18.48
C PHE A 201 -9.68 -17.17 18.64
N ALA A 202 -9.48 -18.28 17.94
CA ALA A 202 -8.23 -19.05 17.96
C ALA A 202 -7.28 -18.69 16.81
N GLN A 203 -7.82 -18.31 15.65
CA GLN A 203 -7.07 -18.13 14.41
C GLN A 203 -7.26 -16.70 13.88
N GLY A 204 -6.22 -15.87 14.02
CA GLY A 204 -6.30 -14.44 13.73
C GLY A 204 -6.68 -14.12 12.28
N GLN A 205 -6.18 -14.89 11.32
CA GLN A 205 -6.46 -14.70 9.90
C GLN A 205 -7.94 -14.82 9.53
N VAL A 206 -8.73 -15.58 10.31
CA VAL A 206 -10.18 -15.76 10.11
C VAL A 206 -10.97 -14.48 10.38
N ASN A 207 -10.38 -13.51 11.09
CA ASN A 207 -11.06 -12.25 11.38
C ASN A 207 -11.16 -11.30 10.18
N TRP A 208 -10.36 -11.50 9.13
CA TRP A 208 -10.54 -10.75 7.87
C TRP A 208 -11.86 -11.10 7.20
N PRO A 209 -12.19 -12.37 6.88
CA PRO A 209 -13.48 -12.68 6.27
C PRO A 209 -14.67 -12.37 7.20
N VAL A 210 -14.57 -12.62 8.51
CA VAL A 210 -15.62 -12.20 9.48
C VAL A 210 -15.86 -10.68 9.37
N GLY A 211 -14.79 -9.91 9.25
CA GLY A 211 -14.80 -8.46 9.06
C GLY A 211 -15.50 -7.93 7.82
N ASN A 212 -15.65 -8.78 6.80
CA ASN A 212 -16.22 -8.41 5.50
C ASN A 212 -17.61 -9.04 5.29
N THR A 213 -18.18 -9.66 6.32
CA THR A 213 -19.55 -10.17 6.27
C THR A 213 -20.55 -9.02 6.30
N ILE A 214 -21.56 -9.06 5.44
CA ILE A 214 -22.65 -8.09 5.42
C ILE A 214 -23.86 -8.75 6.08
N ALA A 215 -24.13 -8.36 7.33
CA ALA A 215 -25.33 -8.76 8.04
C ALA A 215 -26.57 -8.06 7.46
N MET A 216 -27.74 -8.66 7.65
CA MET A 216 -29.05 -8.07 7.31
C MET A 216 -29.34 -7.92 5.79
N GLY A 217 -28.79 -8.81 4.97
CA GLY A 217 -29.10 -8.94 3.54
C GLY A 217 -29.10 -10.40 3.07
N PRO A 218 -29.42 -10.69 1.79
CA PRO A 218 -29.18 -11.99 1.19
C PRO A 218 -27.71 -12.39 1.30
N VAL A 219 -27.42 -13.69 1.36
CA VAL A 219 -26.04 -14.19 1.47
C VAL A 219 -25.14 -13.73 0.30
N GLN A 220 -25.77 -13.43 -0.83
CA GLN A 220 -25.15 -12.87 -2.05
C GLN A 220 -24.39 -11.56 -1.76
N ASP A 221 -24.95 -10.68 -0.93
CA ASP A 221 -24.34 -9.38 -0.61
C ASP A 221 -22.98 -9.57 0.07
N THR A 222 -22.86 -10.58 0.93
CA THR A 222 -21.59 -10.91 1.58
C THR A 222 -20.55 -11.33 0.53
N TYR A 223 -20.90 -12.19 -0.42
CA TYR A 223 -19.96 -12.61 -1.48
C TYR A 223 -19.53 -11.45 -2.39
N ASP A 224 -20.46 -10.58 -2.76
CA ASP A 224 -20.17 -9.37 -3.55
C ASP A 224 -19.26 -8.42 -2.77
N GLY A 225 -19.56 -8.21 -1.48
CA GLY A 225 -18.73 -7.43 -0.56
C GLY A 225 -17.31 -8.00 -0.41
N HIS A 226 -17.16 -9.32 -0.31
CA HIS A 226 -15.85 -9.97 -0.28
C HIS A 226 -15.07 -9.73 -1.57
N ALA A 227 -15.72 -9.83 -2.74
CA ALA A 227 -15.07 -9.59 -4.03
C ALA A 227 -14.55 -8.14 -4.14
N VAL A 228 -15.36 -7.16 -3.76
CA VAL A 228 -14.97 -5.73 -3.78
C VAL A 228 -13.85 -5.43 -2.78
N ASN A 229 -13.95 -5.93 -1.54
CA ASN A 229 -12.91 -5.71 -0.53
C ASN A 229 -11.60 -6.41 -0.91
N LEU A 230 -11.66 -7.62 -1.48
CA LEU A 230 -10.46 -8.32 -1.96
C LEU A 230 -9.77 -7.54 -3.06
N ALA A 231 -10.52 -7.13 -4.09
CA ALA A 231 -9.96 -6.40 -5.22
C ALA A 231 -9.38 -5.05 -4.80
N SER A 232 -10.05 -4.31 -3.92
CA SER A 232 -9.58 -3.01 -3.47
C SER A 232 -8.38 -3.12 -2.50
N MET A 233 -8.45 -3.99 -1.49
CA MET A 233 -7.41 -4.08 -0.45
C MET A 233 -6.15 -4.80 -0.93
N PHE A 234 -6.27 -5.85 -1.75
CA PHE A 234 -5.12 -6.66 -2.15
C PHE A 234 -4.63 -6.38 -3.58
N LEU A 235 -5.53 -6.00 -4.50
CA LEU A 235 -5.17 -5.76 -5.90
C LEU A 235 -5.10 -4.27 -6.26
N GLY A 236 -5.61 -3.39 -5.38
CA GLY A 236 -5.68 -1.94 -5.65
C GLY A 236 -6.67 -1.57 -6.76
N ILE A 237 -7.63 -2.46 -7.07
CA ILE A 237 -8.64 -2.26 -8.12
C ILE A 237 -9.96 -1.91 -7.45
N ASN A 238 -10.57 -0.80 -7.88
CA ASN A 238 -11.93 -0.47 -7.48
C ASN A 238 -12.91 -1.15 -8.44
N VAL A 239 -13.79 -2.01 -7.89
CA VAL A 239 -14.75 -2.83 -8.67
C VAL A 239 -16.18 -2.30 -8.51
N ALA A 240 -16.33 -1.05 -8.05
CA ALA A 240 -17.63 -0.40 -7.91
C ALA A 240 -18.16 0.19 -9.24
#